data_AF-A5ZQF0-F1
#
_entry.id   AF-A5ZQF0-F1
#
_cell.length_a   1.000
_cell.length_b   1.000
_cell.length_c   1.000
_cell.angle_alpha   90.00
_cell.angle_beta   90.00
_cell.angle_gamma   90.00
#
_symmetry.space_group_name_H-M   'P 1'
#
loop_
_entity.id
_entity.type
_entity.pdbx_description
1 polymer ?
#
loop_
_entity_poly.entity_id
_entity_poly.type
_entity_poly.pdbx_seq_one_letter_code
_entity_poly.pdbx_strand_id
1 'polypeptide(L)'
;MQKANSSVKIRPVEKKRQGGAIMAKCAVCEKGAYFGNNVSHSHRRSNKMWKSNVKSVRVKTAAGGAQKMYVCTSCLRSGKVERA
;
A
#
# COMPACT_ATOMS: atom_id res chain seq x y z
N MET A 1 7.19 18.20 -25.54
CA MET A 1 8.19 17.51 -24.70
C MET A 1 7.52 16.34 -24.00
N GLN A 2 7.81 15.12 -24.46
CA GLN A 2 7.20 13.89 -23.95
C GLN A 2 7.68 13.62 -22.52
N LYS A 3 6.76 13.54 -21.54
CA LYS A 3 7.09 12.99 -20.22
C LYS A 3 6.78 11.49 -20.25
N ALA A 4 7.84 10.72 -20.00
CA ALA A 4 7.89 9.29 -20.12
C ALA A 4 6.75 8.59 -19.35
N ASN A 5 6.00 7.77 -20.08
CA ASN A 5 5.19 6.68 -19.50
C ASN A 5 6.16 5.65 -18.91
N SER A 6 6.57 5.88 -17.66
CA SER A 6 7.25 4.85 -16.87
C SER A 6 6.25 3.73 -16.63
N SER A 7 6.40 2.66 -17.39
CA SER A 7 5.63 1.43 -17.32
C SER A 7 5.69 0.85 -15.90
N VAL A 8 4.73 1.22 -15.06
CA VAL A 8 4.49 0.52 -13.80
C VAL A 8 3.93 -0.84 -14.21
N LYS A 9 4.82 -1.81 -14.43
CA LYS A 9 4.46 -3.23 -14.59
C LYS A 9 3.83 -3.66 -13.27
N ILE A 10 2.50 -3.53 -13.16
CA ILE A 10 1.71 -4.00 -12.03
C ILE A 10 1.87 -5.52 -12.02
N ARG A 11 2.77 -6.01 -11.16
CA ARG A 11 2.97 -7.46 -10.99
C ARG A 11 1.65 -8.06 -10.51
N PRO A 12 1.17 -9.15 -11.11
CA PRO A 12 -0.02 -9.84 -10.61
C PRO A 12 0.27 -10.30 -9.17
N VAL A 13 -0.49 -9.77 -8.21
CA VAL A 13 -0.33 -10.15 -6.79
C VAL A 13 -0.93 -11.53 -6.62
N GLU A 14 -0.08 -12.56 -6.70
CA GLU A 14 -0.45 -13.93 -6.37
C GLU A 14 -0.87 -13.98 -4.89
N LYS A 15 -2.17 -14.17 -4.65
CA LYS A 15 -2.78 -14.22 -3.32
C LYS A 15 -2.35 -15.50 -2.60
N LYS A 16 -1.12 -15.55 -2.06
CA LYS A 16 -0.74 -16.59 -1.09
C LYS A 16 -1.48 -16.32 0.22
N ARG A 17 -2.57 -17.05 0.43
CA ARG A 17 -3.28 -17.18 1.71
C ARG A 17 -2.37 -17.97 2.66
N GLN A 18 -1.60 -17.31 3.51
CA GLN A 18 -0.90 -17.96 4.62
C GLN A 18 -1.30 -17.26 5.92
N GLY A 19 -1.80 -18.07 6.86
CA GLY A 19 -2.48 -17.66 8.07
C GLY A 19 -1.64 -16.72 8.93
N GLY A 20 -2.29 -15.65 9.38
CA GLY A 20 -1.70 -14.52 10.10
C GLY A 20 -2.41 -13.25 9.65
N ALA A 21 -2.59 -12.26 10.52
CA ALA A 21 -3.26 -11.00 10.17
C ALA A 21 -2.41 -10.23 9.13
N ILE A 22 -2.52 -10.60 7.85
CA ILE A 22 -1.87 -9.96 6.71
C ILE A 22 -2.51 -8.60 6.52
N MET A 23 -1.83 -7.58 7.03
CA MET A 23 -2.15 -6.21 6.67
C MET A 23 -1.76 -6.00 5.21
N ALA A 24 -2.69 -5.48 4.41
CA ALA A 24 -2.44 -5.25 2.99
C ALA A 24 -1.27 -4.27 2.82
N LYS A 25 -0.15 -4.76 2.28
CA LYS A 25 0.97 -3.91 1.89
C LYS A 25 0.56 -3.07 0.68
N CYS A 26 1.13 -1.88 0.56
CA CYS A 26 0.96 -1.09 -0.65
C CYS A 26 1.58 -1.82 -1.85
N ALA A 27 0.84 -2.01 -2.93
CA ALA A 27 1.35 -2.64 -4.15
C ALA A 27 2.37 -1.78 -4.93
N VAL A 28 2.52 -0.49 -4.57
CA VAL A 28 3.40 0.46 -5.29
C VAL A 28 4.70 0.74 -4.53
N CYS A 29 4.64 0.83 -3.20
CA CYS A 29 5.80 1.19 -2.37
C CYS A 29 6.05 0.21 -1.21
N GLU A 30 5.30 -0.89 -1.18
CA GLU A 30 5.45 -2.00 -0.23
C GLU A 30 5.34 -1.63 1.25
N LYS A 31 4.91 -0.39 1.56
CA LYS A 31 4.64 0.07 2.93
C LYS A 31 3.69 -0.88 3.63
N GLY A 32 4.15 -1.41 4.76
CA GLY A 32 3.43 -2.35 5.62
C GLY A 32 3.17 -1.79 7.01
N ALA A 33 2.98 -2.68 7.97
CA ALA A 33 2.85 -2.31 9.38
C ALA A 33 4.23 -1.97 9.97
N TYR A 34 4.28 -0.99 10.86
CA TYR A 34 5.45 -0.70 11.68
C TYR A 34 5.21 -1.25 13.09
N PHE A 35 6.23 -1.86 13.67
CA PHE A 35 6.22 -2.38 15.03
C PHE A 35 7.05 -1.47 15.94
N GLY A 36 6.64 -1.36 17.20
CA GLY A 36 7.41 -0.66 18.23
C GLY A 36 6.60 -0.56 19.51
N ASN A 37 6.93 0.40 20.37
CA ASN A 37 6.34 0.46 21.71
C ASN A 37 5.53 1.75 21.92
N ASN A 38 4.35 1.61 22.52
CA ASN A 38 3.64 2.72 23.12
C ASN A 38 4.26 3.00 24.49
N VAL A 39 4.74 4.22 24.71
CA VAL A 39 5.38 4.64 25.95
C VAL A 39 4.42 5.55 26.69
N SER A 40 3.96 5.15 27.88
CA SER A 40 3.11 5.99 28.74
C SER A 40 3.93 7.09 29.44
N HIS A 41 3.23 8.02 30.09
CA HIS A 41 3.84 9.05 30.93
C HIS A 41 4.74 8.48 32.04
N SER A 42 4.42 7.28 32.56
CA SER A 42 5.22 6.54 33.55
C SER A 42 6.28 5.62 32.94
N HIS A 43 6.63 5.82 31.66
CA HIS A 43 7.59 5.02 30.90
C HIS A 43 7.26 3.53 30.79
N ARG A 44 5.98 3.15 30.97
CA ARG A 44 5.55 1.77 30.73
C ARG A 44 5.49 1.54 29.22
N ARG A 45 6.26 0.55 28.75
CA ARG A 45 6.36 0.19 27.33
C ARG A 45 5.44 -0.98 27.03
N SER A 46 4.42 -0.75 26.20
CA SER A 46 3.58 -1.82 25.64
C SER A 46 3.81 -1.96 24.14
N ASN A 47 3.83 -3.19 23.63
CA ASN A 47 4.02 -3.43 22.20
C ASN A 47 2.83 -2.87 21.40
N LYS A 48 3.10 -2.09 20.35
CA LYS A 48 2.11 -1.46 19.49
C LYS A 48 2.49 -1.62 18.02
N MET A 49 1.47 -1.89 17.23
CA MET A 49 1.58 -1.95 15.77
C MET A 49 0.92 -0.71 15.16
N TRP A 50 1.65 0.06 14.37
CA TRP A 50 1.11 1.16 13.57
C TRP A 50 0.78 0.66 12.17
N LYS A 51 -0.51 0.76 11.83
CA LYS A 51 -1.03 0.36 10.53
C LYS A 51 -0.77 1.47 9.51
N SER A 52 -0.17 1.13 8.37
CA SER A 52 -0.11 2.05 7.24
C SER A 52 -1.52 2.31 6.70
N ASN A 53 -1.82 3.57 6.36
CA ASN A 53 -3.11 3.95 5.77
C ASN A 53 -3.18 3.50 4.30
N VAL A 54 -3.52 2.22 4.10
CA VAL A 54 -3.68 1.60 2.79
C VAL A 54 -5.17 1.53 2.46
N LYS A 55 -5.53 1.97 1.26
CA LYS A 55 -6.91 1.98 0.75
C LYS A 55 -7.03 1.06 -0.45
N SER A 56 -8.18 0.41 -0.59
CA SER A 56 -8.53 -0.31 -1.81
C SER A 56 -9.03 0.68 -2.85
N VAL A 57 -8.38 0.74 -4.01
CA VAL A 57 -8.73 1.65 -5.11
C VAL A 57 -8.80 0.89 -6.43
N ARG A 58 -9.65 1.37 -7.34
CA ARG A 58 -9.68 0.90 -8.74
C ARG A 58 -8.66 1.72 -9.53
N VAL A 59 -7.76 1.02 -10.21
CA VAL A 59 -6.65 1.63 -10.95
C VAL A 59 -6.75 1.22 -12.41
N LYS A 60 -6.52 2.17 -13.31
CA LYS A 60 -6.46 1.91 -14.75
C LYS A 60 -5.19 1.12 -15.06
N THR A 61 -5.35 -0.04 -15.69
CA THR A 61 -4.26 -0.81 -16.26
C THR A 61 -3.97 -0.28 -17.66
N ALA A 62 -2.70 -0.32 -18.10
CA ALA A 62 -2.27 0.13 -19.44
C ALA A 62 -3.04 -0.52 -20.62
N ALA A 63 -3.71 -1.64 -20.39
CA ALA A 63 -4.54 -2.35 -21.37
C ALA A 63 -6.04 -1.96 -21.36
N GLY A 64 -6.43 -0.84 -20.72
CA GLY A 64 -7.81 -0.34 -20.70
C GLY A 64 -8.73 -0.99 -19.65
N GLY A 65 -8.24 -1.95 -18.87
CA GLY A 65 -8.98 -2.57 -17.77
C GLY A 65 -8.85 -1.80 -16.44
N ALA A 66 -9.79 -1.98 -15.52
CA ALA A 66 -9.70 -1.46 -14.15
C ALA A 66 -9.51 -2.59 -13.13
N GLN A 67 -8.39 -2.59 -12.40
CA GLN A 67 -8.12 -3.58 -11.36
C GLN A 67 -8.22 -2.97 -9.96
N LYS A 68 -8.71 -3.76 -8.99
CA LYS A 68 -8.70 -3.38 -7.58
C LYS A 68 -7.33 -3.69 -6.98
N MET A 69 -6.65 -2.68 -6.45
CA MET A 69 -5.37 -2.83 -5.76
C MET A 69 -5.32 -2.04 -4.45
N TYR A 70 -4.46 -2.49 -3.54
CA TYR A 70 -4.20 -1.83 -2.27
C TYR A 70 -3.10 -0.78 -2.44
N VAL A 71 -3.45 0.49 -2.23
CA VAL A 71 -2.56 1.63 -2.46
C VAL A 71 -2.50 2.50 -1.22
N CYS A 72 -1.28 2.95 -0.89
CA CYS A 72 -1.04 3.84 0.23
C CYS A 72 -1.55 5.26 -0.07
N THR A 73 -2.04 5.98 0.93
CA THR A 73 -2.50 7.38 0.73
C THR A 73 -1.38 8.30 0.24
N SER A 74 -0.12 8.07 0.63
CA SER A 74 1.00 8.87 0.08
C SER A 74 1.20 8.64 -1.42
N CYS A 75 0.95 7.42 -1.89
CA CYS A 75 1.06 7.03 -3.29
C CYS A 75 -0.05 7.68 -4.12
N LEU A 76 -1.26 7.72 -3.56
CA LEU A 76 -2.40 8.43 -4.14
C LEU A 76 -2.15 9.95 -4.19
N ARG A 77 -1.57 10.53 -3.13
CA ARG A 77 -1.24 11.95 -3.09
C ARG A 77 -0.16 12.34 -4.10
N SER A 78 0.82 11.47 -4.32
CA SER A 78 1.91 11.70 -5.27
C SER A 78 1.53 11.45 -6.74
N GLY A 79 0.27 11.12 -7.06
CA GLY A 79 -0.16 10.88 -8.43
C GLY A 79 0.50 9.66 -9.09
N LYS A 80 1.10 8.75 -8.32
CA LYS A 80 1.77 7.55 -8.84
C LYS A 80 0.79 6.50 -9.39
N VAL A 81 -0.51 6.75 -9.23
CA VAL A 81 -1.60 5.83 -9.56
C VAL A 81 -2.76 6.66 -10.11
N GLU A 82 -3.19 6.34 -11.32
CA GLU A 82 -4.38 6.91 -11.94
C GLU A 82 -5.62 6.15 -11.52
N ARG A 83 -6.59 6.86 -10.94
CA ARG A 83 -7.89 6.28 -10.58
C ARG A 83 -8.69 6.00 -11.86
N ALA A 84 -9.30 4.82 -11.90
CA ALA A 84 -10.22 4.45 -12.98
C ALA A 84 -11.52 5.23 -12.87
#